data_AF-A0A1G2ZK68-F1
#
_entry.id   AF-A0A1G2ZK68-F1
#
_cell.length_a   1.000
_cell.length_b   1.000
_cell.length_c   1.000
_cell.angle_alpha   90.00
_cell.angle_beta   90.00
_cell.angle_gamma   90.00
#
_symmetry.space_group_name_H-M   'P 1'
#
loop_
_entity.id
_entity.type
_entity.pdbx_description
1 polymer ?
#
loop_
_entity_poly.entity_id
_entity_poly.type
_entity_poly.pdbx_seq_one_letter_code
_entity_poly.pdbx_strand_id
1 'polypeptide(L)'
;MAEDDARADQAGVKKLSIQWPEDLSAVYANNLVAQNDSGVLVLSFFQVNPPYILGASEEERREVLDKITSVSAIPAAKLAIPLHHIPGMIQVIQQRFEQASKEAETKNDASDA
;
A
#
# COMPACT_ATOMS: atom_id res chain seq x y z
N MET A 1 33.93 9.44 -49.21
CA MET A 1 33.95 8.61 -47.98
C MET A 1 33.10 9.29 -46.91
N ALA A 2 31.80 9.50 -47.21
CA ALA A 2 30.88 10.26 -46.36
C ALA A 2 29.44 9.75 -46.56
N GLU A 3 29.24 8.42 -46.46
CA GLU A 3 27.94 7.78 -46.67
C GLU A 3 27.73 6.64 -45.66
N ASP A 4 27.94 6.89 -44.36
CA ASP A 4 27.64 5.86 -43.35
C ASP A 4 26.95 6.36 -42.07
N ASP A 5 26.41 7.58 -42.06
CA ASP A 5 25.70 8.15 -40.89
C ASP A 5 24.16 8.19 -41.03
N ALA A 6 23.58 7.55 -42.06
CA ALA A 6 22.15 7.69 -42.38
C ALA A 6 21.28 6.44 -42.10
N ARG A 7 21.64 5.57 -41.14
CA ARG A 7 20.92 4.29 -40.90
C ARG A 7 20.56 3.96 -39.46
N ALA A 8 20.14 4.92 -38.64
CA ALA A 8 19.69 4.63 -37.28
C ALA A 8 18.34 5.26 -36.84
N ASP A 9 17.50 5.70 -37.78
CA ASP A 9 16.30 6.50 -37.45
C ASP A 9 14.94 5.86 -37.86
N GLN A 10 14.84 4.52 -37.92
CA GLN A 10 13.59 3.84 -38.30
C GLN A 10 13.13 2.75 -37.32
N ALA A 11 13.14 3.06 -36.03
CA ALA A 11 12.23 2.39 -35.10
C ALA A 11 11.41 3.47 -34.40
N GLY A 12 10.28 3.85 -35.01
CA GLY A 12 9.36 4.85 -34.46
C GLY A 12 8.94 4.48 -33.03
N VAL A 13 9.50 5.19 -32.04
CA VAL A 13 9.15 5.04 -30.63
C VAL A 13 7.74 5.58 -30.44
N LYS A 14 6.75 4.69 -30.51
CA LYS A 14 5.35 5.03 -30.25
C LYS A 14 5.15 5.13 -28.73
N LYS A 15 4.92 6.35 -28.24
CA LYS A 15 4.51 6.57 -26.85
C LYS A 15 3.14 5.93 -26.63
N LEU A 16 3.08 4.95 -25.72
CA LEU A 16 1.82 4.34 -25.29
C LEU A 16 1.28 5.13 -24.11
N SER A 17 -0.02 5.39 -24.10
CA SER A 17 -0.72 5.90 -22.93
C SER A 17 -1.07 4.74 -22.00
N ILE A 18 -0.70 4.85 -20.73
CA ILE A 18 -1.13 3.91 -19.69
C ILE A 18 -2.58 4.25 -19.35
N GLN A 19 -3.48 3.29 -19.54
CA GLN A 19 -4.84 3.40 -19.02
C GLN A 19 -4.88 2.82 -17.62
N TRP A 20 -5.35 3.61 -16.66
CA TRP A 20 -5.58 3.18 -15.30
C TRP A 20 -7.01 2.64 -15.18
N PRO A 21 -7.23 1.53 -14.46
CA PRO A 21 -8.58 1.04 -14.19
C PRO A 21 -9.36 2.10 -13.40
N GLU A 22 -10.61 2.36 -13.80
CA GLU A 22 -11.48 3.33 -13.11
C GLU A 22 -12.01 2.76 -11.78
N ASP A 23 -12.20 1.43 -11.70
CA ASP A 23 -12.80 0.75 -10.55
C ASP A 23 -11.75 0.13 -9.61
N LEU A 24 -10.83 0.95 -9.08
CA LEU A 24 -9.93 0.48 -8.03
C LEU A 24 -10.65 0.51 -6.67
N SER A 25 -11.17 -0.63 -6.23
CA SER A 25 -11.81 -0.74 -4.92
C SER A 25 -10.78 -0.50 -3.81
N ALA A 26 -10.94 0.59 -3.06
CA ALA A 26 -10.16 0.83 -1.86
C ALA A 26 -10.62 -0.14 -0.76
N VAL A 27 -9.72 -1.03 -0.32
CA VAL A 27 -9.95 -1.93 0.81
C VAL A 27 -9.11 -1.43 1.98
N TYR A 28 -9.72 -1.36 3.16
CA TYR A 28 -9.01 -0.98 4.37
C TYR A 28 -8.15 -2.13 4.88
N ALA A 29 -6.86 -1.86 5.08
CA ALA A 29 -5.94 -2.77 5.74
C ALA A 29 -5.36 -2.09 6.99
N ASN A 30 -5.45 -2.76 8.13
CA ASN A 30 -4.91 -2.28 9.40
C ASN A 30 -3.58 -2.93 9.79
N ASN A 31 -3.10 -3.88 8.99
CA ASN A 31 -1.84 -4.58 9.20
C ASN A 31 -1.04 -4.67 7.90
N LEU A 32 0.28 -4.54 8.00
CA LEU A 32 1.24 -4.65 6.91
C LEU A 32 2.40 -5.55 7.34
N VAL A 33 2.74 -6.52 6.49
CA VAL A 33 3.94 -7.36 6.63
C VAL A 33 4.83 -7.14 5.42
N ALA A 34 6.11 -6.83 5.66
CA ALA A 34 7.14 -6.71 4.63
C ALA A 34 8.10 -7.90 4.71
N GLN A 35 8.31 -8.56 3.58
CA GLN A 35 9.23 -9.70 3.47
C GLN A 35 10.19 -9.43 2.32
N ASN A 36 11.47 -9.70 2.52
CA ASN A 36 12.45 -9.67 1.44
C ASN A 36 12.74 -11.11 1.01
N ASP A 37 12.54 -11.39 -0.27
CA ASP A 37 12.86 -12.67 -0.88
C ASP A 37 13.60 -12.43 -2.20
N SER A 38 14.85 -12.88 -2.27
CA SER A 38 15.60 -13.02 -3.52
C SER A 38 15.61 -11.76 -4.43
N GLY A 39 15.71 -10.57 -3.84
CA GLY A 39 15.75 -9.31 -4.58
C GLY A 39 14.38 -8.69 -4.86
N VAL A 40 13.31 -9.26 -4.29
CA VAL A 40 11.93 -8.77 -4.34
C VAL A 40 11.46 -8.48 -2.93
N LEU A 41 10.94 -7.27 -2.71
CA LEU A 41 10.21 -6.93 -1.50
C LEU A 41 8.73 -7.27 -1.72
N VAL A 42 8.22 -8.16 -0.88
CA VAL A 42 6.81 -8.55 -0.83
C VAL A 42 6.14 -7.81 0.31
N LEU A 43 5.17 -6.96 -0.02
CA LEU A 43 4.33 -6.25 0.94
C LEU A 43 2.96 -6.93 0.98
N SER A 44 2.56 -7.45 2.13
CA SER A 44 1.27 -8.10 2.32
C SER A 44 0.42 -7.28 3.29
N PHE A 45 -0.75 -6.88 2.84
CA PHE A 45 -1.70 -6.06 3.58
C PHE A 45 -2.85 -6.94 4.06
N PHE A 46 -3.21 -6.81 5.33
CA PHE A 46 -4.25 -7.62 5.94
C PHE A 46 -5.23 -6.77 6.75
N GLN A 47 -6.46 -7.26 6.84
CA GLN A 47 -7.45 -6.82 7.79
C GLN A 47 -7.58 -7.86 8.89
N VAL A 48 -7.33 -7.44 10.13
CA VAL A 48 -7.61 -8.24 11.33
C VAL A 48 -8.79 -7.58 12.04
N ASN A 49 -9.88 -8.32 12.21
CA ASN A 49 -11.04 -7.87 12.94
C ASN A 49 -11.01 -8.50 14.34
N PRO A 50 -10.91 -7.72 15.42
CA PRO A 50 -11.00 -8.25 16.77
C PRO A 50 -12.32 -9.02 16.96
N PRO A 51 -12.29 -10.20 17.59
CA PRO A 51 -13.51 -10.96 17.84
C PRO A 51 -14.39 -10.24 18.86
N TYR A 52 -15.71 -10.31 18.64
CA TYR A 52 -16.67 -9.91 19.66
C TYR A 52 -16.79 -10.99 20.73
N ILE A 53 -16.48 -10.61 21.98
CA ILE A 53 -16.56 -11.52 23.13
C ILE A 53 -17.93 -11.34 23.78
N LEU A 54 -18.75 -12.38 23.74
CA LEU A 54 -20.11 -12.38 24.32
C LEU A 54 -20.12 -13.18 25.62
N GLY A 55 -20.83 -12.67 26.63
CA GLY A 55 -21.06 -13.33 27.92
C GLY A 55 -21.97 -12.48 28.80
N ALA A 56 -22.80 -13.12 29.63
CA ALA A 56 -23.75 -12.46 30.51
C ALA A 56 -23.08 -11.90 31.78
N SER A 57 -21.97 -12.49 32.21
CA SER A 57 -21.15 -12.02 33.35
C SER A 57 -19.74 -11.60 32.91
N GLU A 58 -18.95 -11.07 33.84
CA GLU A 58 -17.54 -10.75 33.58
C GLU A 58 -16.68 -12.02 33.54
N GLU A 59 -16.91 -12.96 34.45
CA GLU A 59 -16.27 -14.28 34.48
C GLU A 59 -16.45 -15.04 33.16
N GLU A 60 -17.67 -15.07 32.60
CA GLU A 60 -17.93 -15.73 31.32
C GLU A 60 -17.15 -15.10 30.16
N ARG A 61 -17.03 -13.76 30.14
CA ARG A 61 -16.25 -13.06 29.11
C ARG A 61 -14.76 -13.36 29.25
N ARG A 62 -14.23 -13.49 30.47
CA ARG A 62 -12.83 -13.91 30.70
C ARG A 62 -12.59 -15.33 30.23
N GLU A 63 -13.48 -16.28 30.54
CA GLU A 63 -13.34 -17.66 30.07
C GLU A 63 -13.34 -17.78 28.54
N VAL A 64 -14.17 -16.98 27.86
CA VAL A 64 -14.17 -16.93 26.39
C VAL A 64 -12.88 -16.32 25.88
N LEU A 65 -12.41 -15.22 26.48
CA LEU A 65 -11.15 -14.56 26.12
C LEU A 65 -9.96 -15.51 26.25
N ASP A 66 -9.87 -16.27 27.36
CA ASP A 66 -8.77 -17.21 27.63
C ASP A 66 -8.69 -18.37 26.61
N LYS A 67 -9.81 -18.66 25.93
CA LYS A 67 -9.86 -19.68 24.86
C LYS A 67 -9.40 -19.15 23.50
N ILE A 68 -9.31 -17.83 23.32
CA ILE A 68 -8.90 -17.24 22.04
C ILE A 68 -7.38 -17.31 21.93
N THR A 69 -6.89 -18.23 21.10
CA THR A 69 -5.45 -18.42 20.86
C THR A 69 -4.94 -17.65 19.64
N SER A 70 -5.82 -17.32 18.69
CA SER A 70 -5.47 -16.59 17.47
C SER A 70 -6.69 -15.93 16.84
N VAL A 71 -6.43 -14.93 15.99
CA VAL A 71 -7.44 -14.26 15.15
C VAL A 71 -6.97 -14.37 13.70
N SER A 72 -7.89 -14.69 12.80
CA SER A 72 -7.58 -14.81 11.37
C SER A 72 -7.40 -13.45 10.73
N ALA A 73 -6.32 -13.31 9.95
CA ALA A 73 -6.08 -12.16 9.12
C ALA A 73 -6.69 -12.38 7.72
N ILE A 74 -7.48 -11.42 7.25
CA ILE A 74 -8.08 -11.44 5.91
C ILE A 74 -7.14 -10.68 4.97
N PRO A 75 -6.61 -11.31 3.91
CA PRO A 75 -5.73 -10.62 2.97
C PRO A 75 -6.49 -9.53 2.20
N ALA A 76 -6.00 -8.30 2.24
CA ALA A 76 -6.57 -7.17 1.51
C ALA A 76 -5.83 -6.91 0.19
N ALA A 77 -4.50 -6.98 0.21
CA ALA A 77 -3.66 -6.79 -0.98
C ALA A 77 -2.29 -7.44 -0.80
N LYS A 78 -1.62 -7.73 -1.91
CA LYS A 78 -0.23 -8.19 -1.93
C LYS A 78 0.51 -7.56 -3.09
N LEU A 79 1.65 -6.94 -2.80
CA LEU A 79 2.54 -6.33 -3.78
C LEU A 79 3.87 -7.07 -3.77
N ALA A 80 4.40 -7.40 -4.94
CA ALA A 80 5.74 -7.96 -5.09
C ALA A 80 6.54 -6.99 -5.96
N ILE A 81 7.58 -6.39 -5.38
CA ILE A 81 8.26 -5.25 -5.98
C ILE A 81 9.77 -5.54 -6.02
N PRO A 82 10.41 -5.50 -7.19
CA PRO A 82 11.87 -5.58 -7.28
C PRO A 82 12.55 -4.51 -6.42
N LEU A 83 13.60 -4.88 -5.68
CA LEU A 83 14.26 -3.97 -4.73
C LEU A 83 14.75 -2.66 -5.36
N HIS A 84 15.16 -2.68 -6.63
CA HIS A 84 15.64 -1.48 -7.32
C HIS A 84 14.54 -0.44 -7.58
N HIS A 85 13.25 -0.80 -7.51
CA HIS A 85 12.13 0.13 -7.63
C HIS A 85 11.68 0.72 -6.28
N ILE A 86 12.07 0.10 -5.16
CA ILE A 86 11.65 0.52 -3.81
C ILE A 86 12.04 1.96 -3.48
N PRO A 87 13.26 2.46 -3.77
CA PRO A 87 13.61 3.84 -3.47
C PRO A 87 12.67 4.86 -4.12
N GLY A 88 12.33 4.65 -5.40
CA GLY A 88 11.41 5.52 -6.13
C GLY A 88 9.98 5.47 -5.55
N MET A 89 9.52 4.28 -5.14
CA MET A 89 8.22 4.14 -4.48
C MET A 89 8.18 4.87 -3.13
N ILE A 90 9.22 4.73 -2.31
CA ILE A 90 9.32 5.44 -1.02
C ILE A 90 9.25 6.95 -1.24
N GLN A 91 10.00 7.47 -2.22
CA GLN A 91 10.00 8.89 -2.53
C GLN A 91 8.61 9.42 -2.88
N VAL A 92 7.86 8.69 -3.72
CA VAL A 92 6.49 9.09 -4.09
C VAL A 92 5.57 9.08 -2.87
N ILE A 93 5.65 8.06 -2.02
CA ILE A 93 4.83 7.96 -0.81
C ILE A 93 5.16 9.11 0.16
N GLN A 94 6.45 9.41 0.37
CA GLN A 94 6.91 10.50 1.24
C GLN A 94 6.41 11.86 0.75
N GLN A 95 6.55 12.15 -0.55
CA GLN A 95 6.05 13.40 -1.13
C GLN A 95 4.54 13.57 -0.92
N ARG A 96 3.78 12.49 -1.08
CA ARG A 96 2.32 12.52 -0.86
C ARG A 96 1.96 12.69 0.61
N PHE A 97 2.70 12.06 1.51
CA PHE A 97 2.52 12.24 2.95
C PHE A 97 2.78 13.70 3.36
N GLU A 98 3.92 14.27 2.96
CA GLU A 98 4.27 15.67 3.26
C GLU A 98 3.23 16.67 2.73
N GLN A 99 2.69 16.44 1.53
CA GLN A 99 1.63 17.26 0.98
C GLN A 99 0.36 17.18 1.83
N ALA A 100 -0.08 15.96 2.19
CA ALA A 100 -1.29 15.75 2.98
C ALA A 100 -1.19 16.35 4.39
N SER A 101 -0.01 16.27 5.03
CA SER A 101 0.24 16.87 6.35
C SER A 101 0.07 18.38 6.33
N LYS A 102 0.62 19.08 5.32
CA LYS A 102 0.48 20.54 5.18
C LYS A 102 -0.97 20.97 4.95
N GLU A 103 -1.71 20.20 4.16
CA GLU A 103 -3.14 20.44 3.92
C GLU A 103 -3.99 20.26 5.19
N ALA A 104 -3.61 19.34 6.08
CA ALA A 104 -4.28 19.12 7.35
C ALA A 104 -4.02 20.26 8.36
N GLU A 105 -2.77 20.76 8.45
CA GLU A 105 -2.39 21.89 9.31
C GLU A 105 -3.13 23.18 8.91
N THR A 106 -3.19 23.48 7.61
CA THR A 106 -3.86 24.68 7.08
C THR A 106 -5.37 24.70 7.37
N LYS A 107 -6.02 23.53 7.47
CA LYS A 107 -7.46 23.42 7.78
C LYS A 107 -7.78 23.62 9.26
N ASN A 108 -6.86 23.24 10.16
CA ASN A 108 -7.05 23.47 11.59
C ASN A 108 -6.90 24.95 11.94
N ASP A 109 -5.98 25.67 11.30
CA ASP A 109 -5.80 27.10 11.50
C ASP A 109 -6.99 27.94 10.95
N ALA A 110 -7.78 27.38 10.03
CA ALA A 110 -8.96 28.03 9.44
C ALA A 110 -10.27 27.74 10.19
N SER A 111 -10.31 26.81 11.16
CA SER A 111 -11.50 26.57 11.98
C SER A 111 -11.48 27.30 13.33
N ASP A 112 -10.34 27.90 13.69
CA ASP A 112 -10.14 28.69 14.91
C ASP A 112 -10.14 30.22 14.66
N ALA A 113 -10.44 30.66 13.43
CA ALA A 113 -10.56 32.08 13.02
C ALA A 113 -11.99 32.40 12.56
#